data_AF-A0AA38PC82-F1
#
_entry.id   AF-A0AA38PC82-F1
#
_cell.length_a   1.000
_cell.length_b   1.000
_cell.length_c   1.000
_cell.angle_alpha   90.00
_cell.angle_beta   90.00
_cell.angle_gamma   90.00
#
_symmetry.space_group_name_H-M   'P 1'
#
loop_
_entity.id
_entity.type
_entity.pdbx_description
1 polymer ?
#
loop_
_entity_poly.entity_id
_entity_poly.type
_entity_poly.pdbx_seq_one_letter_code
_entity_poly.pdbx_strand_id
1 'polypeptide(L)'
;MPHKRAKRSVREQQRSQKESDLAPSKQSLSEEAIPKSLSRVLNAAQVRQEWRKRRIEDGEPDETVDARKKRRLNGKNHNIPSIVPGESLQHFNNYRRVETDMRPLVKSAVQSSKVTLRNASRQELSAKKKASTSKPDELDAPDHHHNQKQPRSEGHSSRPVDFLKLSTSAPRRLNDIAQAPPELKRLPRGVSSSKQTTAKAQNRDDVLSMAQKEMMKQERDKAIARYRELKALRKKDHDDEEMDAEL
;
A
#
# COMPACT_ATOMS: atom_id res chain seq x y z
N MET A 1 68.22 21.98 1.67
CA MET A 1 67.65 21.67 3.00
C MET A 1 66.71 20.47 2.93
N PRO A 2 67.07 19.35 3.57
CA PRO A 2 66.30 18.09 3.54
C PRO A 2 64.85 18.24 4.03
N HIS A 3 64.62 19.10 5.02
CA HIS A 3 63.33 19.24 5.71
C HIS A 3 62.22 19.90 4.87
N LYS A 4 62.56 20.64 3.80
CA LYS A 4 61.56 21.23 2.89
C LYS A 4 61.01 20.22 1.88
N ARG A 5 61.79 19.19 1.52
CA ARG A 5 61.39 18.15 0.56
C ARG A 5 60.32 17.22 1.17
N ALA A 6 60.45 16.87 2.44
CA ALA A 6 59.47 16.02 3.14
C ALA A 6 58.07 16.66 3.19
N LYS A 7 57.96 17.94 3.54
CA LYS A 7 56.65 18.63 3.58
C LYS A 7 56.00 18.77 2.21
N ARG A 8 56.79 18.91 1.14
CA ARG A 8 56.30 18.97 -0.24
C ARG A 8 55.75 17.62 -0.67
N SER A 9 56.47 16.53 -0.39
CA SER A 9 56.02 15.16 -0.68
C SER A 9 54.68 14.84 0.00
N VAL A 10 54.53 15.18 1.29
CA VAL A 10 53.25 14.97 2.01
C VAL A 10 52.13 15.79 1.38
N ARG A 11 52.39 17.04 0.97
CA ARG A 11 51.37 17.88 0.32
C ARG A 11 50.99 17.37 -1.07
N GLU A 12 51.96 16.91 -1.86
CA GLU A 12 51.70 16.32 -3.18
C GLU A 12 50.96 14.98 -3.05
N GLN A 13 51.30 14.16 -2.05
CA GLN A 13 50.59 12.91 -1.75
C GLN A 13 49.15 13.14 -1.26
N GLN A 14 48.93 14.15 -0.41
CA GLN A 14 47.58 14.53 -0.01
C GLN A 14 46.78 15.12 -1.18
N ARG A 15 47.44 15.83 -2.10
CA ARG A 15 46.78 16.39 -3.29
C ARG A 15 46.43 15.30 -4.31
N SER A 16 47.26 14.28 -4.47
CA SER A 16 46.95 13.13 -5.33
C SER A 16 45.86 12.23 -4.73
N GLN A 17 45.86 12.03 -3.41
CA GLN A 17 44.82 11.27 -2.72
C GLN A 17 43.46 11.97 -2.70
N LYS A 18 43.43 13.30 -2.63
CA LYS A 18 42.18 14.06 -2.58
C LYS A 18 41.51 14.23 -3.93
N GLU A 19 42.15 13.79 -5.02
CA GLU A 19 41.77 14.07 -6.40
C GLU A 19 41.60 15.60 -6.63
N SER A 20 41.61 16.04 -7.89
CA SER A 20 41.40 17.46 -8.15
C SER A 20 39.94 17.80 -7.88
N ASP A 21 39.68 18.74 -6.98
CA ASP A 21 38.38 19.41 -6.80
C ASP A 21 38.06 20.33 -7.99
N LEU A 22 38.25 19.80 -9.20
CA LEU A 22 37.82 20.41 -10.44
C LEU A 22 36.44 19.83 -10.76
N ALA A 23 35.52 20.71 -11.14
CA ALA A 23 34.21 20.27 -11.60
C ALA A 23 34.41 19.25 -12.74
N PRO A 24 33.66 18.13 -12.74
CA PRO A 24 33.78 17.11 -13.76
C PRO A 24 33.63 17.75 -15.14
N SER A 25 34.60 17.50 -16.03
CA SER A 25 34.57 18.05 -17.37
C SER A 25 33.32 17.55 -18.10
N LYS A 26 32.72 18.41 -18.93
CA LYS A 26 31.45 18.13 -19.62
C LYS A 26 31.51 16.88 -20.53
N GLN A 27 32.71 16.40 -20.86
CA GLN A 27 32.97 15.20 -21.66
C GLN A 27 32.87 13.88 -20.88
N SER A 28 33.12 13.89 -19.56
CA SER A 28 33.06 12.66 -18.74
C SER A 28 31.70 11.97 -18.80
N LEU A 29 30.63 12.76 -18.89
CA LEU A 29 29.26 12.31 -18.83
C LEU A 29 28.72 11.71 -20.14
N SER A 30 29.45 11.84 -21.25
CA SER A 30 29.08 11.30 -22.57
C SER A 30 29.84 10.02 -22.96
N GLU A 31 30.97 9.74 -22.30
CA GLU A 31 31.81 8.57 -22.60
C GLU A 31 31.56 7.38 -21.65
N GLU A 32 30.75 7.56 -20.61
CA GLU A 32 30.35 6.48 -19.70
C GLU A 32 29.56 5.40 -20.47
N ALA A 33 30.02 4.15 -20.41
CA ALA A 33 29.35 2.99 -21.02
C ALA A 33 27.92 2.77 -20.49
N ILE A 34 27.60 3.35 -19.32
CA ILE A 34 26.33 3.19 -18.65
C ILE A 34 25.58 4.54 -18.65
N PRO A 35 24.35 4.59 -19.19
CA PRO A 35 23.55 5.80 -19.14
C PRO A 35 23.30 6.29 -17.70
N LYS A 36 23.29 7.61 -17.49
CA LYS A 36 23.07 8.26 -16.19
C LYS A 36 21.83 7.78 -15.43
N SER A 37 20.77 7.46 -16.17
CA SER A 37 19.54 6.92 -15.58
C SER A 37 19.79 5.59 -14.89
N LEU A 38 20.58 4.72 -15.51
CA LEU A 38 20.91 3.39 -15.01
C LEU A 38 21.96 3.47 -13.89
N SER A 39 22.97 4.35 -14.01
CA SER A 39 23.95 4.57 -12.93
C SER A 39 23.27 5.10 -11.65
N ARG A 40 22.29 6.01 -11.76
CA ARG A 40 21.48 6.45 -10.62
C ARG A 40 20.73 5.31 -9.95
N VAL A 41 20.18 4.37 -10.73
CA VAL A 41 19.44 3.23 -10.18
C VAL A 41 20.37 2.25 -9.47
N LEU A 42 21.53 1.95 -10.06
CA LEU A 42 22.54 1.07 -9.45
C LEU A 42 23.11 1.70 -8.16
N ASN A 43 23.47 2.98 -8.21
CA ASN A 43 23.96 3.72 -7.05
C ASN A 43 22.87 3.85 -5.97
N ALA A 44 21.61 4.04 -6.35
CA ALA A 44 20.51 4.10 -5.38
C ALA A 44 20.35 2.80 -4.60
N ALA A 45 20.62 1.63 -5.21
CA ALA A 45 20.61 0.36 -4.50
C ALA A 45 21.73 0.29 -3.46
N GLN A 46 22.95 0.70 -3.82
CA GLN A 46 24.11 0.74 -2.92
C GLN A 46 23.90 1.75 -1.78
N VAL A 47 23.47 2.97 -2.08
CA VAL A 47 23.15 4.01 -1.08
C VAL A 47 22.10 3.52 -0.08
N ARG A 48 21.07 2.80 -0.53
CA ARG A 48 20.08 2.20 0.37
C ARG A 48 20.70 1.13 1.29
N GLN A 49 21.62 0.32 0.79
CA GLN A 49 22.30 -0.68 1.60
C GLN A 49 23.26 -0.04 2.62
N GLU A 50 24.03 0.96 2.20
CA GLU A 50 24.92 1.71 3.09
C GLU A 50 24.14 2.45 4.17
N TRP A 51 23.02 3.09 3.81
CA TRP A 51 22.15 3.75 4.76
C TRP A 51 21.59 2.78 5.80
N ARG A 52 21.16 1.57 5.37
CA ARG A 52 20.74 0.51 6.30
C ARG A 52 21.88 0.08 7.22
N LYS A 53 23.09 -0.10 6.68
CA LYS A 53 24.28 -0.48 7.49
C LYS A 53 24.61 0.59 8.53
N ARG A 54 24.68 1.87 8.13
CA ARG A 54 24.92 3.00 9.05
C ARG A 54 23.86 3.09 10.13
N ARG A 55 22.58 2.94 9.77
CA ARG A 55 21.48 2.87 10.75
C ARG A 55 21.64 1.76 11.79
N ILE A 56 22.14 0.59 11.38
CA ILE A 56 22.40 -0.53 12.29
C ILE A 56 23.59 -0.23 13.22
N GLU A 57 24.64 0.39 12.68
CA GLU A 57 25.85 0.77 13.42
C GLU A 57 25.58 1.89 14.44
N ASP A 58 24.74 2.87 14.09
CA ASP A 58 24.33 3.99 14.96
C ASP A 58 23.31 3.57 16.05
N GLY A 59 22.99 2.27 16.16
CA GLY A 59 22.15 1.74 17.24
C GLY A 59 20.67 2.14 17.18
N GLU A 60 20.20 2.70 16.06
CA GLU A 60 18.80 3.09 15.86
C GLU A 60 18.05 1.86 15.29
N PRO A 61 17.29 1.11 16.12
CA PRO A 61 16.77 -0.20 15.73
C PRO A 61 15.83 -0.08 14.54
N ASP A 62 16.23 -0.63 13.40
CA ASP A 62 15.42 -0.68 12.19
C ASP A 62 14.23 -1.62 12.39
N GLU A 63 13.14 -1.06 12.92
CA GLU A 63 11.87 -1.77 13.14
C GLU A 63 11.20 -2.23 11.83
N THR A 64 11.73 -1.89 10.66
CA THR A 64 10.88 -1.85 9.46
C THR A 64 10.92 -3.07 8.55
N VAL A 65 11.91 -3.97 8.57
CA VAL A 65 11.83 -5.15 7.68
C VAL A 65 12.44 -6.45 8.21
N ASP A 66 13.66 -6.43 8.77
CA ASP A 66 14.36 -7.68 9.13
C ASP A 66 14.07 -8.17 10.55
N ALA A 67 13.78 -7.27 11.50
CA ALA A 67 13.24 -7.63 12.81
C ALA A 67 11.89 -8.38 12.68
N ARG A 68 11.06 -8.01 11.68
CA ARG A 68 9.80 -8.70 11.39
C ARG A 68 9.99 -10.11 10.84
N LYS A 69 11.12 -10.40 10.16
CA LYS A 69 11.37 -11.73 9.60
C LYS A 69 11.96 -12.69 10.65
N LYS A 70 12.85 -12.19 11.53
CA LYS A 70 13.34 -12.99 12.67
C LYS A 70 12.27 -13.26 13.74
N ARG A 71 11.32 -12.34 13.97
CA ARG A 71 10.20 -12.58 14.91
C ARG A 71 9.12 -13.53 14.39
N ARG A 72 9.18 -13.97 13.13
CA ARG A 72 8.23 -14.94 12.53
C ARG A 72 8.68 -16.40 12.65
N LEU A 73 9.92 -16.66 13.04
CA LEU A 73 10.47 -18.02 13.12
C LEU A 73 10.57 -18.56 14.55
N ASN A 74 10.47 -17.72 15.58
CA ASN A 74 10.28 -18.20 16.97
C ASN A 74 8.79 -18.40 17.26
N GLY A 75 8.14 -19.24 16.47
CA GLY A 75 6.78 -19.75 16.70
C GLY A 75 6.80 -20.99 17.59
N LYS A 76 7.55 -20.96 18.69
CA LYS A 76 7.54 -22.02 19.70
C LYS A 76 7.34 -21.35 21.05
N ASN A 77 6.22 -21.72 21.70
CA ASN A 77 5.68 -21.27 22.98
C ASN A 77 4.57 -20.22 22.83
N HIS A 78 3.38 -20.69 22.41
CA HIS A 78 2.12 -20.10 22.86
C HIS A 78 1.98 -20.35 24.36
N ASN A 79 2.75 -19.63 25.17
CA ASN A 79 2.44 -19.50 26.57
C ASN A 79 1.17 -18.66 26.63
N ILE A 80 0.06 -19.30 26.97
CA ILE A 80 -1.14 -18.57 27.42
C ILE A 80 -0.63 -17.57 28.47
N PRO A 81 -0.81 -16.25 28.27
CA PRO A 81 -0.26 -15.28 29.19
C PRO A 81 -0.81 -15.61 30.57
N SER A 82 0.06 -16.06 31.47
CA SER A 82 -0.28 -16.22 32.86
C SER A 82 -0.21 -14.87 33.54
N ILE A 83 -0.96 -14.71 34.64
CA ILE A 83 -0.91 -13.49 35.44
C ILE A 83 0.51 -13.37 36.01
N VAL A 84 1.19 -12.28 35.68
CA VAL A 84 2.51 -11.96 36.22
C VAL A 84 2.35 -11.53 37.69
N PRO A 85 3.21 -11.97 38.62
CA PRO A 85 3.11 -11.56 40.02
C PRO A 85 3.22 -10.02 40.13
N GLY A 86 2.24 -9.40 40.79
CA GLY A 86 2.14 -7.94 40.95
C GLY A 86 1.25 -7.23 39.92
N GLU A 87 0.72 -7.94 38.93
CA GLU A 87 -0.28 -7.41 38.00
C GLU A 87 -1.70 -7.60 38.56
N SER A 88 -2.56 -6.59 38.43
CA SER A 88 -3.96 -6.73 38.84
C SER A 88 -4.72 -7.64 37.86
N LEU A 89 -5.65 -8.42 38.38
CA LEU A 89 -6.55 -9.27 37.57
C LEU A 89 -7.31 -8.43 36.53
N GLN A 90 -7.57 -7.16 36.83
CA GLN A 90 -8.12 -6.19 35.88
C GLN A 90 -7.15 -5.83 34.76
N HIS A 91 -5.83 -5.78 34.94
CA HIS A 91 -4.91 -5.49 33.82
C HIS A 91 -4.80 -6.68 32.86
N PHE A 92 -4.91 -7.89 33.41
CA PHE A 92 -5.00 -9.13 32.65
C PHE A 92 -6.36 -9.26 31.93
N ASN A 93 -7.47 -9.06 32.66
CA ASN A 93 -8.84 -9.16 32.15
C ASN A 93 -9.26 -7.98 31.27
N ASN A 94 -8.77 -6.76 31.52
CA ASN A 94 -8.96 -5.60 30.65
C ASN A 94 -8.02 -5.69 29.44
N TYR A 95 -7.93 -6.87 28.83
CA TYR A 95 -7.49 -7.18 27.46
C TYR A 95 -6.20 -6.55 26.93
N ARG A 96 -5.47 -5.71 27.65
CA ARG A 96 -4.43 -4.87 27.03
C ARG A 96 -3.24 -5.71 26.65
N ARG A 97 -2.85 -6.67 27.50
CA ARG A 97 -1.77 -7.63 27.20
C ARG A 97 -2.22 -8.71 26.23
N VAL A 98 -3.36 -9.35 26.50
CA VAL A 98 -3.90 -10.42 25.62
C VAL A 98 -4.15 -9.89 24.21
N GLU A 99 -4.78 -8.71 24.08
CA GLU A 99 -4.97 -8.06 22.79
C GLU A 99 -3.63 -7.66 22.19
N THR A 100 -2.71 -7.01 22.93
CA THR A 100 -1.43 -6.59 22.35
C THR A 100 -0.63 -7.78 21.80
N ASP A 101 -0.65 -8.93 22.46
CA ASP A 101 0.06 -10.14 22.02
C ASP A 101 -0.65 -10.85 20.86
N MET A 102 -1.99 -10.93 20.89
CA MET A 102 -2.77 -11.59 19.84
C MET A 102 -2.99 -10.70 18.60
N ARG A 103 -2.96 -9.37 18.74
CA ARG A 103 -3.18 -8.40 17.67
C ARG A 103 -2.24 -8.56 16.47
N PRO A 104 -0.92 -8.77 16.61
CA PRO A 104 -0.06 -9.05 15.46
C PRO A 104 -0.44 -10.34 14.74
N LEU A 105 -0.80 -11.40 15.49
CA LEU A 105 -1.24 -12.67 14.92
C LEU A 105 -2.51 -12.48 14.09
N VAL A 106 -3.56 -11.90 14.70
CA VAL A 106 -4.84 -11.61 14.05
C VAL A 106 -4.65 -10.69 12.84
N LYS A 107 -3.85 -9.62 12.97
CA LYS A 107 -3.54 -8.71 11.85
C LYS A 107 -2.84 -9.45 10.70
N SER A 108 -1.91 -10.35 11.01
CA SER A 108 -1.21 -11.14 9.99
C SER A 108 -2.15 -12.11 9.26
N ALA A 109 -3.04 -12.79 10.00
CA ALA A 109 -4.04 -13.70 9.44
C ALA A 109 -5.05 -12.97 8.53
N VAL A 110 -5.52 -11.80 8.97
CA VAL A 110 -6.41 -10.94 8.15
C VAL A 110 -5.69 -10.44 6.90
N GLN A 111 -4.41 -10.09 7.01
CA GLN A 111 -3.65 -9.64 5.85
C GLN A 111 -3.39 -10.79 4.86
N SER A 112 -3.06 -11.99 5.35
CA SER A 112 -2.88 -13.16 4.48
C SER A 112 -4.18 -13.57 3.80
N SER A 113 -5.31 -13.56 4.50
CA SER A 113 -6.61 -13.89 3.91
C SER A 113 -7.02 -12.87 2.83
N LYS A 114 -6.74 -11.57 3.04
CA LYS A 114 -6.97 -10.55 1.99
C LYS A 114 -6.14 -10.80 0.74
N VAL A 115 -4.91 -11.29 0.88
CA VAL A 115 -4.04 -11.62 -0.27
C VAL A 115 -4.57 -12.84 -1.02
N THR A 116 -4.97 -13.90 -0.31
CA THR A 116 -5.55 -15.10 -0.96
C THR A 116 -6.84 -14.77 -1.70
N LEU A 117 -7.72 -13.96 -1.11
CA LEU A 117 -8.95 -13.50 -1.77
C LEU A 117 -8.67 -12.69 -3.05
N ARG A 118 -7.66 -11.80 -3.02
CA ARG A 118 -7.27 -11.04 -4.23
C ARG A 118 -6.70 -11.94 -5.32
N ASN A 119 -5.91 -12.95 -4.95
CA ASN A 119 -5.34 -13.88 -5.90
C ASN A 119 -6.42 -14.77 -6.52
N ALA A 120 -7.36 -15.28 -5.72
CA ALA A 120 -8.51 -16.03 -6.21
C ALA A 120 -9.35 -15.20 -7.18
N SER A 121 -9.69 -13.96 -6.82
CA SER A 121 -10.44 -13.05 -7.71
C SER A 121 -9.70 -12.77 -9.03
N ARG A 122 -8.37 -12.58 -9.00
CA ARG A 122 -7.56 -12.42 -10.22
C ARG A 122 -7.56 -13.68 -11.08
N GLN A 123 -7.47 -14.86 -10.47
CA GLN A 123 -7.52 -16.14 -11.18
C GLN A 123 -8.89 -16.34 -11.84
N GLU A 124 -9.99 -16.08 -11.13
CA GLU A 124 -11.36 -16.15 -11.69
C GLU A 124 -11.55 -15.21 -12.88
N LEU A 125 -11.09 -13.96 -12.78
CA LEU A 125 -11.16 -13.00 -13.88
C LEU A 125 -10.32 -13.44 -15.09
N SER A 126 -9.15 -14.04 -14.86
CA SER A 126 -8.31 -14.57 -15.93
C SER A 126 -8.91 -15.82 -16.60
N ALA A 127 -9.59 -16.68 -15.84
CA ALA A 127 -10.27 -17.86 -16.34
C ALA A 127 -11.50 -17.47 -17.18
N LYS A 128 -12.30 -16.51 -16.71
CA LYS A 128 -13.45 -15.98 -17.46
C LYS A 128 -13.04 -15.36 -18.80
N LYS A 129 -11.92 -14.62 -18.84
CA LYS A 129 -11.38 -14.06 -20.10
C LYS A 129 -10.92 -15.13 -21.09
N LYS A 130 -10.33 -16.23 -20.61
CA LYS A 130 -9.92 -17.35 -21.49
C LYS A 130 -11.12 -18.12 -22.03
N ALA A 131 -12.18 -18.29 -21.25
CA ALA A 131 -13.42 -18.95 -21.69
C ALA A 131 -14.20 -18.13 -22.74
N SER A 132 -14.09 -16.79 -22.73
CA SER A 132 -14.73 -15.94 -23.75
C SER A 132 -14.01 -15.90 -25.10
N THR A 133 -12.74 -16.34 -25.17
CA THR A 133 -11.93 -16.30 -26.42
C THR A 133 -11.96 -17.63 -27.20
N SER A 134 -12.65 -18.65 -26.70
CA SER A 134 -12.77 -19.96 -27.36
C SER A 134 -14.15 -20.26 -27.96
N LYS A 135 -14.98 -19.25 -28.19
CA LYS A 135 -16.12 -19.41 -29.11
C LYS A 135 -15.59 -19.20 -30.53
N PRO A 136 -15.61 -20.21 -31.42
CA PRO A 136 -15.22 -20.03 -32.81
C PRO A 136 -16.28 -19.17 -33.49
N ASP A 137 -15.85 -18.03 -34.02
CA ASP A 137 -16.66 -17.14 -34.83
C ASP A 137 -16.56 -17.63 -36.29
N GLU A 138 -17.73 -17.86 -36.87
CA GLU A 138 -17.92 -18.29 -38.25
C GLU A 138 -18.02 -17.02 -39.11
N LEU A 139 -17.04 -16.86 -40.01
CA LEU A 139 -17.07 -16.11 -41.29
C LEU A 139 -17.63 -14.67 -41.29
N ASP A 140 -16.80 -13.66 -41.59
CA ASP A 140 -16.80 -13.04 -42.93
C ASP A 140 -15.66 -12.01 -43.16
N ALA A 141 -15.14 -12.06 -44.39
CA ALA A 141 -14.37 -11.10 -45.20
C ALA A 141 -12.99 -10.50 -44.76
N PRO A 142 -11.98 -10.54 -45.67
CA PRO A 142 -10.71 -9.82 -45.54
C PRO A 142 -10.76 -8.46 -46.26
N ASP A 143 -10.11 -7.43 -45.70
CA ASP A 143 -9.68 -6.29 -46.51
C ASP A 143 -8.22 -5.92 -46.21
N HIS A 144 -7.45 -5.84 -47.29
CA HIS A 144 -6.02 -5.64 -47.33
C HIS A 144 -5.71 -4.15 -47.33
N HIS A 145 -5.00 -3.63 -46.32
CA HIS A 145 -4.10 -2.50 -46.57
C HIS A 145 -2.80 -2.59 -45.77
N HIS A 146 -1.73 -2.76 -46.53
CA HIS A 146 -0.34 -2.62 -46.16
C HIS A 146 -0.03 -1.13 -45.91
N ASN A 147 0.41 -0.72 -44.70
CA ASN A 147 1.27 0.46 -44.61
C ASN A 147 2.10 0.57 -43.32
N GLN A 148 3.41 0.50 -43.57
CA GLN A 148 4.59 1.08 -42.90
C GLN A 148 4.48 1.72 -41.49
N LYS A 149 5.51 1.39 -40.71
CA LYS A 149 5.96 2.02 -39.46
C LYS A 149 6.09 3.54 -39.58
N GLN A 150 5.41 4.28 -38.69
CA GLN A 150 5.73 5.65 -38.28
C GLN A 150 5.39 5.80 -36.77
N PRO A 151 6.23 6.45 -35.95
CA PRO A 151 5.96 6.67 -34.52
C PRO A 151 4.95 7.79 -34.35
N ARG A 152 3.78 7.50 -33.74
CA ARG A 152 2.80 8.53 -33.42
C ARG A 152 3.12 9.18 -32.09
N SER A 153 3.54 10.43 -32.21
CA SER A 153 3.49 11.49 -31.22
C SER A 153 2.07 11.75 -30.72
N GLU A 154 2.02 12.31 -29.50
CA GLU A 154 1.04 13.28 -29.00
C GLU A 154 -0.46 12.95 -29.14
N GLY A 155 -1.01 12.31 -28.11
CA GLY A 155 -2.44 12.04 -27.96
C GLY A 155 -2.96 12.14 -26.52
N HIS A 156 -2.39 13.01 -25.69
CA HIS A 156 -2.83 13.20 -24.29
C HIS A 156 -3.21 14.65 -23.97
N SER A 157 -3.63 15.44 -24.96
CA SER A 157 -4.02 16.84 -24.77
C SER A 157 -5.47 17.05 -24.32
N SER A 158 -6.33 16.02 -24.33
CA SER A 158 -7.76 16.19 -24.03
C SER A 158 -8.20 15.70 -22.65
N ARG A 159 -7.28 15.14 -21.84
CA ARG A 159 -7.62 14.76 -20.47
C ARG A 159 -7.29 15.95 -19.56
N PRO A 160 -8.29 16.64 -18.96
CA PRO A 160 -8.01 17.70 -18.02
C PRO A 160 -7.25 17.08 -16.84
N VAL A 161 -5.97 17.41 -16.72
CA VAL A 161 -5.16 17.07 -15.56
C VAL A 161 -5.44 18.18 -14.56
N ASP A 162 -6.06 17.86 -13.43
CA ASP A 162 -6.50 18.81 -12.37
C ASP A 162 -5.36 19.59 -11.68
N PHE A 163 -4.17 19.60 -12.26
CA PHE A 163 -3.04 20.40 -11.83
C PHE A 163 -2.67 21.35 -12.97
N LEU A 164 -3.34 22.51 -12.99
CA LEU A 164 -2.90 23.71 -13.69
C LEU A 164 -1.47 24.03 -13.23
N LYS A 165 -0.47 23.55 -13.98
CA LYS A 165 0.92 23.97 -13.80
C LYS A 165 1.01 25.41 -14.30
N LEU A 166 0.93 26.36 -13.37
CA LEU A 166 1.21 27.76 -13.66
C LEU A 166 2.67 27.86 -14.12
N SER A 167 2.87 27.96 -15.43
CA SER A 167 4.18 28.16 -16.05
C SER A 167 4.62 29.60 -15.83
N THR A 168 5.16 29.89 -14.64
CA THR A 168 5.83 31.16 -14.36
C THR A 168 7.33 30.90 -14.33
N SER A 169 8.06 31.40 -15.34
CA SER A 169 9.50 31.14 -15.54
C SER A 169 10.43 31.88 -14.55
N ALA A 170 9.89 32.60 -13.56
CA ALA A 170 10.66 33.33 -12.56
C ALA A 170 10.51 32.66 -11.17
N PRO A 171 11.62 32.41 -10.44
CA PRO A 171 11.57 31.86 -9.09
C PRO A 171 10.89 32.88 -8.15
N ARG A 172 9.69 32.53 -7.67
CA ARG A 172 8.93 33.38 -6.73
C ARG A 172 9.62 33.42 -5.37
N ARG A 173 9.75 34.62 -4.80
CA ARG A 173 10.35 34.82 -3.47
C ARG A 173 9.41 34.22 -2.42
N LEU A 174 9.99 33.65 -1.37
CA LEU A 174 9.29 32.86 -0.34
C LEU A 174 8.16 33.64 0.37
N ASN A 175 8.22 34.98 0.34
CA ASN A 175 7.21 35.87 0.92
C ASN A 175 6.00 36.15 0.00
N ASP A 176 6.09 35.84 -1.31
CA ASP A 176 4.96 35.98 -2.26
C ASP A 176 4.00 34.77 -2.19
N ILE A 177 4.30 33.77 -1.35
CA ILE A 177 3.50 32.55 -1.13
C ILE A 177 2.53 32.74 0.07
N ALA A 178 2.54 33.91 0.74
CA ALA A 178 1.47 34.30 1.65
C ALA A 178 0.21 34.71 0.85
N GLN A 179 -0.30 33.80 0.02
CA GLN A 179 -1.64 33.94 -0.52
C GLN A 179 -2.61 33.77 0.65
N ALA A 180 -3.37 34.82 0.96
CA ALA A 180 -4.54 34.69 1.81
C ALA A 180 -5.36 33.49 1.32
N PRO A 181 -5.87 32.64 2.23
CA PRO A 181 -6.67 31.49 1.84
C PRO A 181 -7.77 31.96 0.88
N PRO A 182 -7.92 31.31 -0.30
CA PRO A 182 -8.84 31.77 -1.32
C PRO A 182 -10.25 31.89 -0.73
N GLU A 183 -10.86 33.07 -0.87
CA GLU A 183 -12.22 33.29 -0.44
C GLU A 183 -13.17 32.44 -1.30
N LEU A 184 -13.78 31.43 -0.67
CA LEU A 184 -14.80 30.62 -1.30
C LEU A 184 -16.04 31.48 -1.55
N LYS A 185 -16.17 32.00 -2.78
CA LYS A 185 -17.39 32.65 -3.25
C LYS A 185 -18.56 31.69 -2.98
N ARG A 186 -19.58 32.18 -2.27
CA ARG A 186 -20.77 31.41 -1.90
C ARG A 186 -21.34 30.71 -3.14
N LEU A 187 -21.54 29.39 -3.06
CA LEU A 187 -22.12 28.60 -4.13
C LEU A 187 -23.47 29.21 -4.54
N PRO A 188 -23.81 29.19 -5.84
CA PRO A 188 -25.10 29.69 -6.31
C PRO A 188 -26.24 29.00 -5.56
N ARG A 189 -27.24 29.80 -5.23
CA ARG A 189 -28.44 29.43 -4.47
C ARG A 189 -29.12 28.24 -5.18
N GLY A 190 -28.94 27.02 -4.65
CA GLY A 190 -29.51 25.79 -5.24
C GLY A 190 -28.71 24.51 -5.04
N VAL A 191 -27.41 24.58 -4.74
CA VAL A 191 -26.60 23.38 -4.42
C VAL A 191 -26.47 23.26 -2.91
N SER A 192 -27.29 22.41 -2.30
CA SER A 192 -27.30 22.20 -0.85
C SER A 192 -26.03 21.47 -0.40
N SER A 193 -25.19 22.18 0.36
CA SER A 193 -24.22 21.55 1.25
C SER A 193 -25.00 20.74 2.29
N SER A 194 -24.87 19.42 2.24
CA SER A 194 -25.54 18.49 3.14
C SER A 194 -25.09 18.69 4.59
N LYS A 195 -25.83 19.50 5.32
CA LYS A 195 -25.74 19.62 6.77
C LYS A 195 -27.11 19.28 7.36
N GLN A 196 -27.13 18.15 8.07
CA GLN A 196 -28.11 17.70 9.07
C GLN A 196 -29.57 17.51 8.60
N THR A 197 -30.11 16.30 8.75
CA THR A 197 -31.08 15.94 9.82
C THR A 197 -31.77 14.61 9.50
N THR A 198 -31.95 13.84 10.55
CA THR A 198 -32.93 12.77 10.76
C THR A 198 -34.28 13.02 10.08
N ALA A 199 -34.59 12.30 9.00
CA ALA A 199 -35.92 11.79 8.64
C ALA A 199 -35.88 11.12 7.24
N LYS A 200 -36.51 9.94 7.13
CA LYS A 200 -36.79 9.16 5.90
C LYS A 200 -35.61 8.37 5.30
N ALA A 201 -35.31 7.27 5.99
CA ALA A 201 -34.44 6.19 5.56
C ALA A 201 -35.17 5.12 4.69
N GLN A 202 -35.90 5.51 3.64
CA GLN A 202 -36.60 4.52 2.79
C GLN A 202 -36.23 4.49 1.30
N ASN A 203 -35.45 5.43 0.78
CA ASN A 203 -35.10 5.45 -0.66
C ASN A 203 -33.58 5.51 -0.94
N ARG A 204 -32.73 5.00 -0.04
CA ARG A 204 -31.26 4.94 -0.27
C ARG A 204 -30.75 3.58 -0.79
N ASP A 205 -31.65 2.65 -1.11
CA ASP A 205 -31.30 1.31 -1.60
C ASP A 205 -30.79 1.31 -3.06
N ASP A 206 -30.79 2.46 -3.73
CA ASP A 206 -30.44 2.59 -5.14
C ASP A 206 -29.01 3.10 -5.40
N VAL A 207 -28.22 3.33 -4.34
CA VAL A 207 -26.83 3.81 -4.48
C VAL A 207 -25.80 2.66 -4.49
N LEU A 208 -26.24 1.41 -4.35
CA LEU A 208 -25.36 0.25 -4.37
C LEU A 208 -25.29 -0.38 -5.76
N SER A 209 -24.08 -0.55 -6.28
CA SER A 209 -23.84 -1.30 -7.53
C SER A 209 -24.51 -2.68 -7.45
N MET A 210 -25.11 -3.15 -8.55
CA MET A 210 -25.79 -4.45 -8.61
C MET A 210 -24.93 -5.62 -8.08
N ALA A 211 -23.62 -5.58 -8.36
CA ALA A 211 -22.67 -6.58 -7.84
C ALA A 211 -22.52 -6.54 -6.32
N GLN A 212 -22.57 -5.34 -5.71
CA GLN A 212 -22.52 -5.17 -4.27
C GLN A 212 -23.83 -5.62 -3.61
N LYS A 213 -24.97 -5.36 -4.26
CA LYS A 213 -26.28 -5.85 -3.82
C LYS A 213 -26.35 -7.37 -3.79
N GLU A 214 -25.76 -8.04 -4.79
CA GLU A 214 -25.68 -9.49 -4.82
C GLU A 214 -24.75 -10.06 -3.74
N MET A 215 -23.60 -9.43 -3.50
CA MET A 215 -22.70 -9.81 -2.41
C MET A 215 -23.40 -9.72 -1.04
N MET A 216 -24.13 -8.62 -0.79
CA MET A 216 -24.88 -8.45 0.46
C MET A 216 -26.04 -9.45 0.61
N LYS A 217 -26.69 -9.85 -0.50
CA LYS A 217 -27.71 -10.91 -0.47
C LYS A 217 -27.12 -12.25 -0.07
N GLN A 218 -25.98 -12.64 -0.65
CA GLN A 218 -25.29 -13.88 -0.28
C GLN A 218 -24.88 -13.89 1.21
N GLU A 219 -24.39 -12.76 1.72
CA GLU A 219 -24.07 -12.63 3.15
C GLU A 219 -25.32 -12.71 4.04
N ARG A 220 -26.43 -12.10 3.61
CA ARG A 220 -27.71 -12.18 4.29
C ARG A 220 -28.23 -13.62 4.35
N ASP A 221 -28.17 -14.35 3.24
CA ASP A 221 -28.63 -15.74 3.18
C ASP A 221 -27.80 -16.66 4.07
N LYS A 222 -26.47 -16.46 4.11
CA LYS A 222 -25.57 -17.17 5.04
C LYS A 222 -25.89 -16.87 6.49
N ALA A 223 -26.16 -15.60 6.83
CA ALA A 223 -26.53 -15.21 8.18
C ALA A 223 -27.87 -15.82 8.62
N ILE A 224 -28.86 -15.86 7.72
CA ILE A 224 -30.15 -16.49 7.95
C ILE A 224 -29.99 -18.00 8.15
N ALA A 225 -29.18 -18.68 7.34
CA ALA A 225 -28.91 -20.11 7.48
C ALA A 225 -28.29 -20.42 8.86
N ARG A 226 -27.23 -19.70 9.25
CA ARG A 226 -26.59 -19.86 10.56
C ARG A 226 -27.55 -19.59 11.72
N TYR A 227 -28.43 -18.59 11.57
CA TYR A 227 -29.45 -18.30 12.59
C TYR A 227 -30.49 -19.42 12.69
N ARG A 228 -30.88 -20.03 11.57
CA ARG A 228 -31.78 -21.19 11.57
C ARG A 228 -31.14 -22.40 12.24
N GLU A 229 -29.87 -22.67 11.96
CA GLU A 229 -29.10 -23.73 12.62
C GLU A 229 -29.01 -23.50 14.13
N LEU A 230 -28.62 -22.30 14.57
CA LEU A 230 -28.55 -21.95 15.99
C LEU A 230 -29.92 -22.06 16.68
N LYS A 231 -30.99 -21.69 15.98
CA LYS A 231 -32.36 -21.80 16.52
C LYS A 231 -32.83 -23.26 16.58
N ALA A 232 -32.42 -24.10 15.63
CA ALA A 232 -32.70 -25.53 15.65
C ALA A 232 -31.95 -26.22 16.79
N LEU A 233 -30.67 -25.89 17.00
CA LEU A 233 -29.88 -26.38 18.13
C LEU A 233 -30.52 -25.99 19.46
N ARG A 234 -30.88 -24.72 19.65
CA ARG A 234 -31.57 -24.26 20.87
C ARG A 234 -32.90 -24.96 21.13
N LYS A 235 -33.63 -25.37 20.09
CA LYS A 235 -34.86 -26.15 20.25
C LYS A 235 -34.54 -27.58 20.68
N LYS A 236 -33.56 -28.21 20.02
CA LYS A 236 -33.13 -29.56 20.37
C LYS A 236 -32.66 -29.64 21.83
N ASP A 237 -31.82 -28.68 22.25
CA ASP A 237 -31.34 -28.62 23.64
C ASP A 237 -32.51 -28.49 24.63
N HIS A 238 -33.56 -27.75 24.26
CA HIS A 238 -34.77 -27.60 25.08
C HIS A 238 -35.63 -28.88 25.12
N ASP A 239 -35.79 -29.56 23.97
CA ASP A 239 -36.52 -30.82 23.88
C ASP A 239 -35.79 -31.95 24.65
N ASP A 240 -34.45 -31.97 24.62
CA ASP A 240 -33.61 -32.92 25.37
C ASP A 240 -33.74 -32.67 26.90
N GLU A 241 -33.79 -31.41 27.35
CA GLU A 241 -34.04 -31.05 28.76
C GLU A 241 -35.44 -31.47 29.25
N GLU A 242 -36.46 -31.43 28.38
CA GLU A 242 -37.82 -31.83 28.72
C GLU A 242 -37.96 -33.36 28.85
N MET A 243 -37.25 -34.12 28.02
CA MET A 243 -37.21 -35.60 28.09
C MET A 243 -36.50 -36.13 29.36
N ASP A 244 -35.45 -35.44 29.82
CA ASP A 244 -34.74 -35.81 31.06
C ASP A 244 -35.55 -35.45 32.32
N ALA A 245 -36.52 -34.53 32.22
CA ALA A 245 -37.39 -34.14 33.33
C ALA A 245 -38.59 -35.08 33.54
N GLU A 246 -38.92 -35.93 32.56
CA GLU A 246 -40.04 -36.88 32.62
C GLU A 246 -39.63 -38.32 33.05
N LEU A 247 -38.34 -38.58 33.28
CA LEU A 247 -37.80 -39.85 33.79
C LEU A 247 -37.54 -39.81 35.31
#